data_AF-A0A1W6LK28-F1
#
_entry.id   AF-A0A1W6LK28-F1
#
_cell.length_a   1.000
_cell.length_b   1.000
_cell.length_c   1.000
_cell.angle_alpha   90.00
_cell.angle_beta   90.00
_cell.angle_gamma   90.00
#
_symmetry.space_group_name_H-M   'P 1'
#
loop_
_entity.id
_entity.type
_entity.pdbx_description
1 polymer ?
#
loop_
_entity_poly.entity_id
_entity_poly.type
_entity_poly.pdbx_seq_one_letter_code
_entity_poly.pdbx_strand_id
1 'polypeptide(L)'
;MRNKFITVVILASLVCMPAFAQIELRVDLGNSSADPSEAGWNTLSLAQLEAGAGLIDFNTELNTGVSVSADDFDYKQAGGWNDSTIDWVDQAAAEDFVYSISSSSQIDFDGLDSEKVYQVEVLSSWVSQYSVAGITVQGEYADDNYNSGATQQELESWSSKQAYDNSDWLVWEAVSPEQNGQISAAFTVDSGAGAFYSNANAVRITEIPEPASMIMLGAGGIGLLARRRKTHN
;
A
#
# COMPACT_ATOMS: atom_id res chain seq x y z
N MET A 1 -28.66 -32.95 -55.80
CA MET A 1 -28.62 -31.62 -55.16
C MET A 1 -28.53 -31.84 -53.65
N ARG A 2 -27.39 -31.53 -53.03
CA ARG A 2 -27.20 -31.65 -51.58
C ARG A 2 -26.33 -30.47 -51.14
N ASN A 3 -26.98 -29.39 -50.72
CA ASN A 3 -26.33 -28.22 -50.14
C ASN A 3 -25.78 -28.60 -48.77
N LYS A 4 -24.45 -28.59 -48.62
CA LYS A 4 -23.80 -28.68 -47.31
C LYS A 4 -23.58 -27.26 -46.80
N PHE A 5 -24.32 -26.88 -45.77
CA PHE A 5 -24.07 -25.67 -44.99
C PHE A 5 -22.73 -25.83 -44.26
N ILE A 6 -21.82 -24.88 -44.49
CA ILE A 6 -20.57 -24.76 -43.72
C ILE A 6 -20.87 -23.80 -42.57
N THR A 7 -21.02 -24.34 -41.36
CA THR A 7 -21.03 -23.56 -40.12
C THR A 7 -19.58 -23.21 -39.78
N VAL A 8 -19.23 -21.92 -39.88
CA VAL A 8 -17.95 -21.41 -39.38
C VAL A 8 -18.12 -21.09 -37.90
N VAL A 9 -17.48 -21.87 -37.04
CA VAL A 9 -17.32 -21.56 -35.61
C VAL A 9 -16.14 -20.60 -35.50
N ILE A 10 -16.40 -19.34 -35.17
CA ILE A 10 -15.35 -18.39 -34.79
C ILE A 10 -15.01 -18.70 -33.33
N LEU A 11 -13.89 -19.37 -33.12
CA LEU A 11 -13.30 -19.58 -31.80
C LEU A 11 -12.60 -18.28 -31.40
N ALA A 12 -13.25 -17.46 -30.58
CA ALA A 12 -12.60 -16.34 -29.93
C ALA A 12 -11.70 -16.93 -28.83
N SER A 13 -10.41 -17.10 -29.14
CA SER A 13 -9.39 -17.33 -28.12
C SER A 13 -9.31 -16.07 -27.27
N LEU A 14 -10.00 -16.05 -26.12
CA LEU A 14 -9.65 -15.20 -25.00
C LEU A 14 -8.22 -15.60 -24.61
N VAL A 15 -7.23 -14.85 -25.06
CA VAL A 15 -5.93 -14.87 -24.42
C VAL A 15 -6.19 -14.27 -23.05
N CYS A 16 -6.30 -15.13 -22.05
CA CYS A 16 -6.14 -14.74 -20.66
C CYS A 16 -4.71 -14.20 -20.57
N MET A 17 -4.52 -12.90 -20.78
CA MET A 17 -3.26 -12.27 -20.43
C MET A 17 -3.08 -12.54 -18.94
N PRO A 18 -1.89 -12.96 -18.48
CA PRO A 18 -1.63 -13.00 -17.06
C PRO A 18 -1.97 -11.60 -16.54
N ALA A 19 -2.78 -11.53 -15.49
CA ALA A 19 -2.81 -10.31 -14.71
C ALA A 19 -1.33 -10.02 -14.39
N PHE A 20 -0.79 -8.91 -14.90
CA PHE A 20 0.45 -8.40 -14.34
C PHE A 20 0.15 -8.29 -12.85
N ALA A 21 0.87 -9.06 -12.04
CA ALA A 21 0.68 -9.03 -10.60
C ALA A 21 0.87 -7.56 -10.20
N GLN A 22 -0.17 -6.98 -9.58
CA GLN A 22 -0.05 -5.65 -9.00
C GLN A 22 1.08 -5.70 -8.01
N ILE A 23 1.96 -4.69 -8.08
CA ILE A 23 3.00 -4.57 -7.07
C ILE A 23 2.32 -4.39 -5.72
N GLU A 24 2.75 -5.20 -4.75
CA GLU A 24 2.36 -5.08 -3.37
C GLU A 24 3.62 -5.07 -2.53
N LEU A 25 3.86 -3.96 -1.84
CA LEU A 25 4.99 -3.81 -0.94
C LEU A 25 4.45 -3.90 0.47
N ARG A 26 4.99 -4.83 1.26
CA ARG A 26 4.75 -4.90 2.70
C ARG A 26 6.07 -4.72 3.41
N VAL A 27 6.14 -3.70 4.27
CA VAL A 27 7.36 -3.32 4.98
C VAL A 27 7.10 -3.40 6.48
N ASP A 28 7.92 -4.20 7.16
CA ASP A 28 8.08 -4.12 8.61
C ASP A 28 9.24 -3.17 8.92
N LEU A 29 8.97 -2.17 9.76
CA LEU A 29 9.91 -1.11 10.10
C LEU A 29 10.63 -1.36 11.44
N GLY A 30 10.04 -2.17 12.33
CA GLY A 30 10.56 -2.36 13.69
C GLY A 30 11.70 -3.39 13.78
N ASN A 31 11.69 -4.37 12.87
CA ASN A 31 12.66 -5.46 12.76
C ASN A 31 12.85 -6.21 14.08
N SER A 32 12.03 -7.23 14.24
CA SER A 32 12.35 -8.38 15.06
C SER A 32 12.89 -9.51 14.17
N SER A 33 13.97 -10.20 14.60
CA SER A 33 14.36 -11.44 13.92
C SER A 33 13.35 -12.60 14.12
N ALA A 34 12.15 -12.31 14.63
CA ALA A 34 11.04 -13.23 14.90
C ALA A 34 9.74 -12.75 14.21
N ASP A 35 9.95 -12.17 13.04
CA ASP A 35 9.04 -11.47 12.12
C ASP A 35 8.00 -12.35 11.39
N PRO A 36 7.00 -11.74 10.70
CA PRO A 36 5.85 -12.44 10.13
C PRO A 36 6.30 -13.62 9.29
N SER A 37 5.81 -14.80 9.65
CA SER A 37 6.36 -16.10 9.26
C SER A 37 6.23 -16.49 7.77
N GLU A 38 6.09 -15.53 6.86
CA GLU A 38 5.76 -15.77 5.45
C GLU A 38 6.69 -15.04 4.47
N ALA A 39 6.87 -15.65 3.30
CA ALA A 39 7.65 -15.10 2.22
C ALA A 39 7.03 -13.79 1.68
N GLY A 40 7.88 -12.85 1.25
CA GLY A 40 7.45 -11.61 0.59
C GLY A 40 7.49 -10.33 1.44
N TRP A 41 7.60 -10.41 2.77
CA TRP A 41 7.76 -9.22 3.62
C TRP A 41 9.15 -8.59 3.51
N ASN A 42 9.21 -7.26 3.55
CA ASN A 42 10.45 -6.49 3.64
C ASN A 42 10.69 -6.08 5.09
N THR A 43 11.42 -6.90 5.84
CA THR A 43 11.90 -6.58 7.20
C THR A 43 13.11 -5.67 7.15
N LEU A 44 13.01 -4.46 7.71
CA LEU A 44 14.07 -3.47 7.65
C LEU A 44 14.50 -3.02 9.03
N SER A 45 15.81 -3.13 9.33
CA SER A 45 16.37 -2.42 10.48
C SER A 45 16.35 -0.91 10.25
N LEU A 46 16.37 -0.14 11.34
CA LEU A 46 16.54 1.32 11.27
C LEU A 46 17.76 1.73 10.41
N ALA A 47 18.89 1.03 10.51
CA ALA A 47 20.06 1.31 9.69
C ALA A 47 19.85 1.03 8.19
N GLN A 48 18.97 0.09 7.82
CA GLN A 48 18.58 -0.14 6.43
C GLN A 48 17.63 0.95 5.92
N LEU A 49 16.72 1.43 6.78
CA LEU A 49 15.85 2.57 6.47
C LEU A 49 16.66 3.85 6.26
N GLU A 50 17.61 4.18 7.14
CA GLU A 50 18.49 5.36 7.01
C GLU A 50 19.36 5.29 5.74
N ALA A 51 19.73 4.09 5.30
CA ALA A 51 20.59 3.90 4.13
C ALA A 51 19.81 3.88 2.79
N GLY A 52 18.48 3.73 2.83
CA GLY A 52 17.67 3.40 1.67
C GLY A 52 17.76 1.90 1.32
N ALA A 53 16.67 1.17 1.54
CA ALA A 53 16.59 -0.26 1.27
C ALA A 53 15.76 -0.54 0.02
N GLY A 54 16.30 -1.33 -0.92
CA GLY A 54 15.54 -1.82 -2.06
C GLY A 54 14.50 -2.86 -1.62
N LEU A 55 13.31 -2.79 -2.21
CA LEU A 55 12.17 -3.61 -1.85
C LEU A 55 11.93 -4.77 -2.83
N ILE A 56 11.39 -5.85 -2.30
CA ILE A 56 10.81 -6.95 -3.07
C ILE A 56 9.28 -6.81 -3.08
N ASP A 57 8.68 -7.28 -4.17
CA ASP A 57 7.25 -7.43 -4.29
C ASP A 57 6.80 -8.62 -3.45
N PHE A 58 5.81 -8.40 -2.60
CA PHE A 58 5.21 -9.40 -1.74
C PHE A 58 4.65 -10.57 -2.54
N ASN A 59 4.03 -10.28 -3.69
CA ASN A 59 3.33 -11.28 -4.49
C ASN A 59 4.27 -12.19 -5.30
N THR A 60 5.40 -11.65 -5.77
CA THR A 60 6.31 -12.37 -6.67
C THR A 60 7.68 -12.70 -6.08
N GLU A 61 8.02 -12.10 -4.93
CA GLU A 61 9.35 -12.16 -4.30
C GLU A 61 10.49 -11.64 -5.20
N LEU A 62 10.14 -10.86 -6.23
CA LEU A 62 11.10 -10.24 -7.14
C LEU A 62 11.40 -8.81 -6.72
N ASN A 63 12.60 -8.34 -7.03
CA ASN A 63 12.98 -6.94 -6.84
C ASN A 63 12.11 -6.02 -7.73
N THR A 64 11.64 -4.92 -7.17
CA THR A 64 10.70 -4.00 -7.84
C THR A 64 11.38 -2.76 -8.44
N GLY A 65 12.63 -2.49 -8.07
CA GLY A 65 13.27 -1.20 -8.32
C GLY A 65 12.80 -0.08 -7.39
N VAL A 66 11.82 -0.35 -6.51
CA VAL A 66 11.38 0.58 -5.47
C VAL A 66 12.33 0.50 -4.28
N SER A 67 12.63 1.62 -3.65
CA SER A 67 13.34 1.67 -2.37
C SER A 67 12.56 2.42 -1.31
N VAL A 68 12.83 2.13 -0.05
CA VAL A 68 12.31 2.89 1.09
C VAL A 68 13.45 3.47 1.92
N SER A 69 13.31 4.72 2.33
CA SER A 69 14.17 5.36 3.32
C SER A 69 13.36 6.02 4.43
N ALA A 70 13.99 6.27 5.57
CA ALA A 70 13.36 7.01 6.65
C ALA A 70 14.34 8.02 7.26
N ASP A 71 13.79 9.18 7.60
CA ASP A 71 14.50 10.31 8.20
C ASP A 71 13.91 10.66 9.56
N ASP A 72 14.77 11.13 10.46
CA ASP A 72 14.44 11.60 11.82
C ASP A 72 13.73 10.57 12.72
N PHE A 73 13.95 9.27 12.52
CA PHE A 73 13.61 8.22 13.50
C PHE A 73 14.82 7.92 14.40
N ASP A 74 14.66 8.14 15.70
CA ASP A 74 15.78 8.09 16.66
C ASP A 74 16.01 6.69 17.25
N TYR A 75 14.94 5.92 17.36
CA TYR A 75 14.91 4.69 18.13
C TYR A 75 14.03 3.65 17.47
N LYS A 76 14.22 2.41 17.94
CA LYS A 76 13.37 1.29 17.61
C LYS A 76 12.98 0.51 18.85
N GLN A 77 11.81 -0.11 18.79
CA GLN A 77 11.34 -1.13 19.71
C GLN A 77 11.03 -2.38 18.88
N ALA A 78 11.58 -3.52 19.28
CA ALA A 78 11.28 -4.80 18.66
C ALA A 78 10.18 -5.52 19.45
N GLY A 79 9.09 -5.83 18.77
CA GLY A 79 7.97 -6.64 19.25
C GLY A 79 7.87 -7.96 18.48
N GLY A 80 7.03 -8.89 18.92
CA GLY A 80 6.76 -10.12 18.16
C GLY A 80 5.43 -10.00 17.43
N TRP A 81 5.34 -10.49 16.20
CA TRP A 81 4.06 -10.60 15.48
C TRP A 81 3.33 -11.86 15.97
N ASN A 82 2.09 -11.73 16.45
CA ASN A 82 1.31 -12.86 16.97
C ASN A 82 0.21 -13.21 15.97
N ASP A 83 0.56 -14.13 15.08
CA ASP A 83 -0.32 -14.70 14.07
C ASP A 83 -1.72 -15.05 14.63
N SER A 84 -2.80 -14.42 14.12
CA SER A 84 -4.11 -15.08 13.82
C SER A 84 -5.35 -14.20 13.64
N THR A 85 -5.35 -12.87 13.78
CA THR A 85 -6.63 -12.11 13.79
C THR A 85 -6.86 -11.09 12.68
N ILE A 86 -5.88 -10.78 11.82
CA ILE A 86 -5.98 -9.65 10.87
C ILE A 86 -5.50 -10.05 9.47
N ASP A 87 -6.14 -9.49 8.44
CA ASP A 87 -5.89 -9.75 7.02
C ASP A 87 -4.45 -9.44 6.55
N TRP A 88 -3.75 -8.50 7.22
CA TRP A 88 -2.32 -8.28 6.94
C TRP A 88 -1.38 -7.98 8.12
N VAL A 89 -1.81 -7.34 9.24
CA VAL A 89 -0.95 -7.08 10.43
C VAL A 89 -1.76 -7.13 11.73
N ASP A 90 -1.31 -7.82 12.79
CA ASP A 90 -2.05 -8.02 14.07
C ASP A 90 -1.70 -7.03 15.23
N GLN A 91 -2.36 -7.18 16.38
CA GLN A 91 -2.12 -6.38 17.59
C GLN A 91 -0.68 -6.48 18.11
N ALA A 92 0.03 -7.59 17.93
CA ALA A 92 1.37 -7.74 18.50
C ALA A 92 2.46 -7.13 17.59
N ALA A 93 2.20 -7.03 16.28
CA ALA A 93 2.99 -6.17 15.40
C ALA A 93 2.98 -4.70 15.84
N ALA A 94 1.96 -4.28 16.61
CA ALA A 94 1.93 -2.96 17.26
C ALA A 94 3.04 -2.75 18.31
N GLU A 95 3.70 -3.81 18.79
CA GLU A 95 4.84 -3.73 19.69
C GLU A 95 6.18 -3.56 18.96
N ASP A 96 6.17 -3.68 17.62
CA ASP A 96 7.33 -3.59 16.73
C ASP A 96 7.26 -2.29 15.91
N PHE A 97 8.14 -1.33 16.22
CA PHE A 97 8.09 -0.01 15.60
C PHE A 97 9.41 0.76 15.67
N VAL A 98 9.53 1.72 14.76
CA VAL A 98 10.44 2.86 14.89
C VAL A 98 9.71 4.05 15.49
N TYR A 99 10.41 4.88 16.26
CA TYR A 99 9.84 6.10 16.80
C TYR A 99 10.83 7.26 16.83
N SER A 100 10.28 8.47 16.72
CA SER A 100 10.99 9.72 16.82
C SER A 100 10.63 10.45 18.11
N ILE A 101 11.61 11.14 18.69
CA ILE A 101 11.38 12.15 19.74
C ILE A 101 11.36 13.58 19.14
N SER A 102 11.63 13.69 17.85
CA SER A 102 11.59 14.96 17.10
C SER A 102 10.14 15.33 16.79
N SER A 103 9.92 16.59 16.43
CA SER A 103 8.56 17.08 16.11
C SER A 103 8.00 16.51 14.80
N SER A 104 8.85 15.94 13.95
CA SER A 104 8.51 15.34 12.67
C SER A 104 9.51 14.24 12.33
N SER A 105 9.04 13.20 11.67
CA SER A 105 9.84 12.17 10.99
C SER A 105 9.17 11.79 9.66
N GLN A 106 9.90 11.12 8.77
CA GLN A 106 9.44 10.88 7.41
C GLN A 106 9.86 9.50 6.91
N ILE A 107 9.01 8.87 6.10
CA ILE A 107 9.30 7.65 5.35
C ILE A 107 9.02 7.92 3.88
N ASP A 108 10.01 7.70 3.04
CA ASP A 108 9.93 7.92 1.60
C ASP A 108 10.04 6.60 0.84
N PHE A 109 9.16 6.43 -0.15
CA PHE A 109 9.20 5.34 -1.12
C PHE A 109 9.54 5.92 -2.48
N ASP A 110 10.70 5.55 -3.02
CA ASP A 110 11.20 6.04 -4.30
C ASP A 110 11.15 4.95 -5.38
N GLY A 111 10.97 5.35 -6.63
CA GLY A 111 10.99 4.44 -7.79
C GLY A 111 9.64 3.80 -8.11
N LEU A 112 8.55 4.30 -7.55
CA LEU A 112 7.19 3.95 -7.95
C LEU A 112 6.88 4.53 -9.35
N ASP A 113 5.95 3.90 -10.07
CA ASP A 113 5.54 4.40 -11.38
C ASP A 113 4.63 5.62 -11.21
N SER A 114 5.11 6.80 -11.62
CA SER A 114 4.39 8.07 -11.52
C SER A 114 3.09 8.14 -12.32
N GLU A 115 2.85 7.21 -13.25
CA GLU A 115 1.59 7.12 -14.01
C GLU A 115 0.55 6.23 -13.31
N LYS A 116 0.92 5.58 -12.19
CA LYS A 116 0.06 4.70 -11.41
C LYS A 116 -0.51 5.37 -10.17
N VAL A 117 -1.55 4.75 -9.63
CA VAL A 117 -2.18 5.14 -8.37
C VAL A 117 -2.03 3.97 -7.41
N TYR A 118 -1.74 4.28 -6.15
CA TYR A 118 -1.48 3.30 -5.12
C TYR A 118 -2.41 3.51 -3.93
N GLN A 119 -2.82 2.43 -3.30
CA GLN A 119 -3.35 2.47 -1.94
C GLN A 119 -2.16 2.44 -0.99
N VAL A 120 -2.18 3.31 0.02
CA VAL A 120 -1.15 3.34 1.07
C VAL A 120 -1.82 3.08 2.40
N GLU A 121 -1.26 2.17 3.18
CA GLU A 121 -1.74 1.84 4.51
C GLU A 121 -0.59 1.92 5.51
N VAL A 122 -0.85 2.56 6.63
CA VAL A 122 0.17 2.81 7.66
C VAL A 122 -0.34 2.33 9.00
N LEU A 123 0.37 1.37 9.59
CA LEU A 123 0.21 1.00 10.98
C LEU A 123 1.09 1.88 11.85
N SER A 124 0.45 2.65 12.72
CA SER A 124 1.08 3.41 13.78
C SER A 124 0.33 3.13 15.08
N SER A 125 0.89 2.25 15.89
CA SER A 125 0.26 1.71 17.07
C SER A 125 1.29 1.49 18.17
N TRP A 126 0.89 1.78 19.41
CA TRP A 126 1.74 1.62 20.58
C TRP A 126 0.88 1.66 21.84
N VAL A 127 1.22 0.84 22.85
CA VAL A 127 0.52 0.80 24.16
C VAL A 127 0.53 2.14 24.92
N SER A 128 1.40 3.07 24.53
CA SER A 128 1.58 4.36 25.18
C SER A 128 0.67 5.42 24.58
N GLN A 129 -0.11 6.09 25.43
CA GLN A 129 -0.91 7.26 25.04
C GLN A 129 -0.07 8.51 24.67
N TYR A 130 1.25 8.43 24.81
CA TYR A 130 2.18 9.54 24.53
C TYR A 130 2.64 9.58 23.08
N SER A 131 2.18 8.66 22.24
CA SER A 131 2.37 8.73 20.80
C SER A 131 1.02 9.01 20.13
N VAL A 132 0.84 10.27 19.76
CA VAL A 132 -0.24 10.72 18.87
C VAL A 132 0.47 11.40 17.74
N ALA A 133 0.23 10.91 16.53
CA ALA A 133 0.89 11.42 15.36
C ALA A 133 -0.13 12.02 14.40
N GLY A 134 0.12 13.25 13.94
CA GLY A 134 -0.44 13.68 12.67
C GLY A 134 0.31 12.92 11.58
N ILE A 135 -0.35 11.94 10.96
CA ILE A 135 0.23 11.13 9.89
C ILE A 135 -0.40 11.58 8.58
N THR A 136 0.44 11.97 7.63
CA THR A 136 -0.02 12.35 6.29
C THR A 136 0.77 11.59 5.23
N VAL A 137 0.12 11.30 4.10
CA VAL A 137 0.77 10.80 2.90
C VAL A 137 0.57 11.85 1.81
N GLN A 138 1.68 12.28 1.20
CA GLN A 138 1.68 13.41 0.26
C GLN A 138 1.03 14.69 0.82
N GLY A 139 1.15 14.90 2.14
CA GLY A 139 0.60 16.06 2.84
C GLY A 139 -0.90 15.97 3.18
N GLU A 140 -1.59 14.89 2.79
CA GLU A 140 -3.01 14.67 3.07
C GLU A 140 -3.19 13.64 4.20
N TYR A 141 -4.21 13.82 5.03
CA TYR A 141 -4.61 12.82 6.04
C TYR A 141 -5.29 11.62 5.39
N ALA A 142 -5.40 10.52 6.14
CA ALA A 142 -6.03 9.30 5.67
C ALA A 142 -7.48 9.53 5.23
N ASP A 143 -7.94 8.74 4.28
CA ASP A 143 -9.33 8.73 3.79
C ASP A 143 -10.24 7.93 4.74
N ASP A 144 -9.70 6.86 5.34
CA ASP A 144 -10.41 5.98 6.27
C ASP A 144 -9.43 5.28 7.24
N ASN A 145 -9.99 4.53 8.19
CA ASN A 145 -9.28 3.52 8.96
C ASN A 145 -9.73 2.11 8.55
N TYR A 146 -8.95 1.09 8.88
CA TYR A 146 -9.29 -0.30 8.54
C TYR A 146 -10.69 -0.74 8.99
N ASN A 147 -11.10 -0.33 10.18
CA ASN A 147 -12.41 -0.67 10.73
C ASN A 147 -13.56 0.21 10.19
N SER A 148 -13.30 1.08 9.22
CA SER A 148 -14.25 1.96 8.50
C SER A 148 -15.28 2.65 9.38
N GLY A 149 -14.81 3.45 10.33
CA GLY A 149 -15.68 4.14 11.29
C GLY A 149 -15.09 5.36 11.95
N ALA A 150 -13.85 5.72 11.63
CA ALA A 150 -13.23 6.93 12.14
C ALA A 150 -13.84 8.18 11.51
N THR A 151 -14.01 9.21 12.31
CA THR A 151 -14.30 10.56 11.84
C THR A 151 -13.02 11.21 11.32
N GLN A 152 -13.14 12.21 10.45
CA GLN A 152 -11.99 12.97 9.96
C GLN A 152 -11.11 13.50 11.11
N GLN A 153 -11.72 13.95 12.20
CA GLN A 153 -10.98 14.42 13.37
C GLN A 153 -10.14 13.31 14.01
N GLU A 154 -10.64 12.07 14.06
CA GLU A 154 -9.91 10.92 14.58
C GLU A 154 -8.75 10.51 13.65
N LEU A 155 -8.91 10.67 12.34
CA LEU A 155 -7.83 10.46 11.36
C LEU A 155 -6.74 11.53 11.47
N GLU A 156 -7.11 12.79 11.71
CA GLU A 156 -6.18 13.91 11.92
C GLU A 156 -5.45 13.86 13.27
N SER A 157 -6.06 13.23 14.28
CA SER A 157 -5.53 13.11 15.64
C SER A 157 -5.29 11.65 16.03
N TRP A 158 -4.59 10.93 15.16
CA TRP A 158 -4.44 9.49 15.26
C TRP A 158 -3.85 9.02 16.58
N SER A 159 -4.59 8.18 17.30
CA SER A 159 -4.22 7.66 18.60
C SER A 159 -3.58 6.28 18.48
N SER A 160 -2.25 6.20 18.64
CA SER A 160 -1.52 4.93 18.56
C SER A 160 -1.98 3.89 19.59
N LYS A 161 -2.49 4.34 20.74
CA LYS A 161 -3.06 3.46 21.77
C LYS A 161 -4.40 2.87 21.34
N GLN A 162 -5.27 3.68 20.73
CA GLN A 162 -6.54 3.18 20.21
C GLN A 162 -6.30 2.22 19.03
N ALA A 163 -5.32 2.53 18.18
CA ALA A 163 -4.85 1.65 17.12
C ALA A 163 -4.37 0.29 17.67
N TYR A 164 -3.59 0.31 18.76
CA TYR A 164 -3.17 -0.90 19.46
C TYR A 164 -4.37 -1.71 20.00
N ASP A 165 -5.29 -1.08 20.73
CA ASP A 165 -6.41 -1.77 21.38
C ASP A 165 -7.43 -2.35 20.38
N ASN A 166 -7.65 -1.65 19.27
CA ASN A 166 -8.64 -2.00 18.25
C ASN A 166 -8.04 -2.66 17.01
N SER A 167 -6.71 -2.86 16.98
CA SER A 167 -6.06 -3.52 15.85
C SER A 167 -6.32 -2.75 14.53
N ASP A 168 -6.09 -1.45 14.56
CA ASP A 168 -6.55 -0.49 13.55
C ASP A 168 -5.38 0.23 12.88
N TRP A 169 -5.57 0.67 11.63
CA TRP A 169 -4.56 1.40 10.86
C TRP A 169 -5.20 2.39 9.90
N LEU A 170 -4.37 3.30 9.41
CA LEU A 170 -4.77 4.38 8.50
C LEU A 170 -4.70 3.92 7.05
N VAL A 171 -5.65 4.37 6.24
CA VAL A 171 -5.79 4.01 4.82
C VAL A 171 -5.91 5.27 3.96
N TRP A 172 -5.05 5.39 2.96
CA TRP A 172 -5.18 6.32 1.85
C TRP A 172 -5.59 5.52 0.62
N GLU A 173 -6.82 5.72 0.15
CA GLU A 173 -7.42 4.91 -0.90
C GLU A 173 -6.80 5.17 -2.27
N ALA A 174 -6.28 6.37 -2.53
CA ALA A 174 -5.74 6.73 -3.84
C ALA A 174 -4.63 7.80 -3.75
N VAL A 175 -3.37 7.34 -3.77
CA VAL A 175 -2.18 8.17 -3.74
C VAL A 175 -1.46 8.09 -5.09
N SER A 176 -1.21 9.24 -5.70
CA SER A 176 -0.35 9.34 -6.88
C SER A 176 1.08 9.67 -6.44
N PRO A 177 2.11 8.94 -6.91
CA PRO A 177 3.48 9.37 -6.68
C PRO A 177 3.74 10.74 -7.30
N GLU A 178 4.73 11.45 -6.77
CA GLU A 178 5.28 12.63 -7.41
C GLU A 178 5.88 12.28 -8.80
N GLN A 179 6.21 13.29 -9.62
CA GLN A 179 6.76 13.08 -10.97
C GLN A 179 8.09 12.31 -10.99
N ASN A 180 8.82 12.29 -9.87
CA ASN A 180 10.05 11.50 -9.69
C ASN A 180 9.76 10.06 -9.23
N GLY A 181 8.51 9.66 -9.06
CA GLY A 181 8.11 8.34 -8.57
C GLY A 181 8.17 8.21 -7.04
N GLN A 182 8.09 9.30 -6.30
CA GLN A 182 8.14 9.29 -4.83
C GLN A 182 6.74 9.29 -4.19
N ILE A 183 6.53 8.49 -3.15
CA ILE A 183 5.46 8.65 -2.16
C ILE A 183 6.10 8.90 -0.80
N SER A 184 5.73 9.99 -0.14
CA SER A 184 6.21 10.38 1.19
C SER A 184 5.12 10.25 2.24
N ALA A 185 5.42 9.61 3.36
CA ALA A 185 4.62 9.59 4.58
C ALA A 185 5.31 10.40 5.68
N ALA A 186 4.66 11.45 6.16
CA ALA A 186 5.15 12.30 7.25
C ALA A 186 4.45 11.96 8.57
N PHE A 187 5.22 11.93 9.65
CA PHE A 187 4.76 11.60 10.99
C PHE A 187 5.12 12.74 11.94
N THR A 188 4.13 13.51 12.37
CA THR A 188 4.33 14.70 13.22
C THR A 188 3.83 14.48 14.62
N VAL A 189 4.48 15.09 15.62
CA VAL A 189 4.05 14.99 17.01
C VAL A 189 3.00 16.05 17.34
N ASP A 190 1.80 15.64 17.73
CA ASP A 190 0.79 16.57 18.25
C ASP A 190 1.03 16.88 19.73
N SER A 191 1.95 17.83 19.98
CA SER A 191 2.23 18.34 21.32
C SER A 191 1.01 19.00 21.99
N GLY A 192 0.03 19.49 21.23
CA GLY A 192 -1.20 20.08 21.74
C GLY A 192 -2.14 19.02 22.32
N ALA A 193 -2.10 17.80 21.78
CA ALA A 193 -2.78 16.62 22.30
C ALA A 193 -2.00 15.89 23.42
N GLY A 194 -0.81 16.38 23.79
CA GLY A 194 0.02 15.79 24.84
C GLY A 194 0.89 14.62 24.37
N ALA A 195 1.15 14.51 23.07
CA ALA A 195 2.12 13.57 22.53
C ALA A 195 3.55 14.08 22.62
N PHE A 196 4.47 13.12 22.71
CA PHE A 196 5.91 13.34 22.79
C PHE A 196 6.68 12.57 21.72
N TYR A 197 6.00 11.66 21.02
CA TYR A 197 6.61 10.74 20.06
C TYR A 197 5.73 10.61 18.83
N SER A 198 6.36 10.34 17.69
CA SER A 198 5.72 9.78 16.51
C SER A 198 6.27 8.36 16.30
N ASN A 199 5.44 7.44 15.80
CA ASN A 199 5.88 6.07 15.56
C ASN A 199 5.29 5.49 14.27
N ALA A 200 5.98 4.50 13.73
CA ALA A 200 5.54 3.71 12.59
C ALA A 200 5.94 2.24 12.80
N ASN A 201 5.00 1.33 12.58
CA ASN A 201 5.20 -0.11 12.75
C ASN A 201 5.42 -0.77 11.39
N ALA A 202 4.47 -0.57 10.49
CA ALA A 202 4.46 -1.21 9.18
C ALA A 202 3.77 -0.31 8.14
N VAL A 203 4.15 -0.51 6.87
CA VAL A 203 3.53 0.17 5.74
C VAL A 203 3.21 -0.85 4.65
N ARG A 204 2.03 -0.72 4.04
CA ARG A 204 1.66 -1.43 2.82
C ARG A 204 1.40 -0.44 1.69
N ILE A 205 1.95 -0.72 0.51
CA ILE A 205 1.68 0.01 -0.73
C ILE A 205 1.23 -0.98 -1.78
N THR A 206 0.03 -0.78 -2.32
CA THR A 206 -0.57 -1.67 -3.32
C THR A 206 -0.94 -0.88 -4.56
N GLU A 207 -0.48 -1.29 -5.74
CA GLU A 207 -0.92 -0.67 -6.99
C GLU A 207 -2.42 -0.91 -7.22
N ILE A 208 -3.15 0.17 -7.45
CA ILE A 208 -4.57 0.11 -7.77
C ILE A 208 -4.70 -0.16 -9.27
N PRO A 209 -5.32 -1.29 -9.68
CA PRO A 209 -5.52 -1.56 -11.09
C PRO A 209 -6.44 -0.52 -11.70
N GLU A 210 -6.01 0.10 -12.80
CA GLU A 210 -6.86 1.00 -13.57
C GLU A 210 -8.16 0.28 -13.99
N PRO A 211 -9.34 0.88 -13.76
CA PRO A 211 -10.60 0.33 -14.26
C PRO A 211 -10.67 0.40 -15.80
N ALA A 212 -10.09 -0.60 -16.46
CA ALA A 212 -10.40 -1.08 -17.79
C ALA A 212 -10.43 -0.05 -18.97
N SER A 213 -9.26 0.43 -19.37
CA SER A 213 -8.91 0.53 -20.81
C SER A 213 -9.08 -0.82 -21.55
N MET A 214 -9.24 -1.93 -20.80
CA MET A 214 -9.48 -3.30 -21.29
C MET A 214 -10.87 -3.57 -21.89
N ILE A 215 -11.90 -2.74 -21.68
CA ILE A 215 -13.24 -2.96 -22.30
C ILE A 215 -13.37 -2.21 -23.65
N MET A 216 -12.69 -1.08 -23.83
CA MET A 216 -12.89 -0.18 -24.97
C MET A 216 -12.19 -0.61 -26.27
N LEU A 217 -11.02 -1.25 -26.21
CA LEU A 217 -10.34 -1.76 -27.42
C LEU A 217 -10.99 -3.03 -27.99
N GLY A 218 -11.61 -3.86 -27.15
CA GLY A 218 -12.33 -5.08 -27.56
C GLY A 218 -13.69 -4.82 -28.21
N ALA A 219 -14.46 -3.84 -27.72
CA ALA A 219 -15.78 -3.51 -28.27
C ALA A 219 -15.72 -2.56 -29.48
N GLY A 220 -14.74 -1.63 -29.52
CA GLY A 220 -14.62 -0.64 -30.59
C GLY A 220 -14.13 -1.19 -31.93
N GLY A 221 -13.22 -2.17 -31.92
CA GLY A 221 -12.64 -2.74 -33.15
C GLY A 221 -13.58 -3.66 -33.93
N ILE A 222 -14.44 -4.42 -33.23
CA ILE A 222 -15.37 -5.38 -33.86
C ILE A 222 -16.59 -4.65 -34.46
N GLY A 223 -17.05 -3.55 -33.84
CA GLY A 223 -18.19 -2.77 -34.32
C GLY A 223 -17.93 -2.03 -35.64
N LEU A 224 -16.71 -1.53 -35.86
CA LEU A 224 -16.37 -0.76 -37.08
C LEU A 224 -16.09 -1.65 -38.30
N LEU A 225 -15.62 -2.89 -38.11
CA LEU A 225 -15.44 -3.85 -39.21
C LEU A 225 -16.77 -4.53 -39.62
N ALA A 226 -17.70 -4.72 -38.68
CA ALA A 226 -19.02 -5.29 -38.99
C ALA A 226 -19.94 -4.33 -39.75
N ARG A 227 -19.80 -3.01 -39.56
CA ARG A 227 -20.64 -2.01 -40.26
C ARG A 227 -20.25 -1.72 -41.70
N ARG A 228 -19.01 -2.03 -42.13
CA ARG A 228 -18.57 -1.81 -43.52
C ARG A 228 -18.91 -2.92 -44.51
N ARG A 229 -19.55 -4.02 -44.07
CA ARG A 229 -19.92 -5.15 -44.95
C ARG A 229 -21.40 -5.27 -45.33
N LYS A 230 -22.26 -4.28 -45.00
CA LYS A 230 -23.67 -4.23 -45.42
C LYS A 230 -23.98 -3.01 -46.29
N THR A 231 -23.27 -2.88 -47.41
CA THR A 231 -23.72 -2.11 -48.58
C THR A 231 -23.14 -2.77 -49.82
N HIS A 232 -23.85 -3.75 -50.38
CA HIS A 232 -24.04 -3.95 -51.82
C HIS A 232 -24.95 -5.16 -52.10
N ASN A 233 -25.91 -4.91 -52.99
CA ASN A 233 -26.90 -5.79 -53.64
C ASN A 233 -28.24 -5.94 -52.91
#